data_AF-A0A520LRL3-F1
#
_entry.id   AF-A0A520LRL3-F1
#
_cell.length_a   1.000
_cell.length_b   1.000
_cell.length_c   1.000
_cell.angle_alpha   90.00
_cell.angle_beta   90.00
_cell.angle_gamma   90.00
#
_symmetry.space_group_name_H-M   'P 1'
#
loop_
_entity.id
_entity.type
_entity.pdbx_description
1 polymer ?
#
loop_
_entity_poly.entity_id
_entity_poly.type
_entity_poly.pdbx_seq_one_letter_code
_entity_poly.pdbx_strand_id
1 'polypeptide(L)'
;MIAFVMLSNKSQYILSKIGIPLFEDAKNPTKNDEINIYFFQKDNILTLHANSVDEYSEKEIKLLEAIIEAIHGPNQSASQGVVTSSSREPFNTKDFKVSSDLKATLVFCELNNLFDGLDFIVSPTLEDMLSNPDLKKDLWSKLKPLQST
;
A
#
# COMPACT_ATOMS: atom_id res chain seq x y z
N MET A 1 18.65 -17.00 19.60
CA MET A 1 18.03 -18.35 19.56
C MET A 1 16.99 -18.39 20.67
N ILE A 2 15.71 -18.17 20.35
CA ILE A 2 14.64 -18.14 21.35
C ILE A 2 14.06 -19.56 21.42
N ALA A 3 14.15 -20.21 22.57
CA ALA A 3 13.62 -21.56 22.77
C ALA A 3 12.10 -21.48 22.98
N PHE A 4 11.33 -22.03 22.05
CA PHE A 4 9.90 -22.26 22.24
C PHE A 4 9.70 -23.41 23.22
N VAL A 5 9.37 -23.09 24.48
CA VAL A 5 8.99 -24.08 25.48
C VAL A 5 7.53 -24.47 25.22
N MET A 6 7.30 -25.61 24.57
CA MET A 6 5.96 -26.18 24.45
C MET A 6 5.50 -26.74 25.81
N LEU A 7 4.46 -26.14 26.40
CA LEU A 7 3.86 -26.59 27.65
C LEU A 7 2.99 -27.84 27.40
N SER A 8 3.05 -28.81 28.32
CA SER A 8 2.17 -29.99 28.26
C SER A 8 0.69 -29.62 28.43
N ASN A 9 -0.22 -30.41 27.85
CA ASN A 9 -1.68 -30.16 27.93
C ASN A 9 -2.21 -30.04 29.37
N LYS A 10 -1.62 -30.77 30.34
CA LYS A 10 -2.00 -30.65 31.75
C LYS A 10 -1.59 -29.30 32.34
N SER A 11 -0.38 -28.84 32.03
CA SER A 11 0.10 -27.53 32.46
C SER A 11 -0.76 -26.42 31.87
N GLN A 12 -1.11 -26.53 30.58
CA GLN A 12 -1.98 -25.56 29.92
C GLN A 12 -3.36 -25.48 30.58
N TYR A 13 -3.97 -26.63 30.88
CA TYR A 13 -5.27 -26.69 31.56
C TYR A 13 -5.26 -26.02 32.93
N ILE A 14 -4.21 -26.24 33.73
CA ILE A 14 -4.07 -25.63 35.06
C ILE A 14 -3.96 -24.10 34.94
N LEU A 15 -3.11 -23.61 34.03
CA LEU A 15 -2.91 -22.17 33.79
C LEU A 15 -4.22 -21.47 33.36
N SER A 16 -4.99 -22.10 32.48
CA SER A 16 -6.31 -21.60 32.06
C SER A 16 -7.29 -21.50 33.24
N LYS A 17 -7.25 -22.45 34.18
CA LYS A 17 -8.13 -22.43 35.36
C LYS A 17 -7.79 -21.37 36.40
N ILE A 18 -6.55 -20.89 36.43
CA ILE A 18 -6.11 -19.81 37.34
C ILE A 18 -6.11 -18.43 36.69
N GLY A 19 -6.69 -18.30 35.48
CA GLY A 19 -6.86 -17.02 34.80
C GLY A 19 -5.59 -16.48 34.13
N ILE A 20 -4.56 -17.30 33.96
CA ILE A 20 -3.37 -16.91 33.20
C ILE A 20 -3.65 -17.20 31.71
N PRO A 21 -3.65 -16.19 30.83
CA PRO A 21 -3.86 -16.42 29.41
C PRO A 21 -2.73 -17.28 28.86
N LEU A 22 -3.09 -18.39 28.22
CA LEU A 22 -2.16 -19.26 27.54
C LEU A 22 -1.68 -18.55 26.28
N PHE A 23 -0.37 -18.59 26.01
CA PHE A 23 0.16 -18.23 24.69
C PHE A 23 -0.53 -19.13 23.66
N GLU A 24 -1.33 -18.53 22.77
CA GLU A 24 -1.88 -19.24 21.63
C GLU A 24 -0.74 -19.80 20.78
N ASP A 25 -0.87 -21.07 20.39
CA ASP A 25 0.07 -21.74 19.50
C ASP A 25 0.17 -20.91 18.21
N ALA A 26 1.33 -20.29 17.96
CA ALA A 26 1.65 -19.58 16.71
C ALA A 26 1.78 -20.54 15.50
N LYS A 27 1.09 -21.69 15.52
CA LYS A 27 1.18 -22.77 14.54
C LYS A 27 0.07 -22.75 13.50
N ASN A 28 -0.82 -21.76 13.54
CA ASN A 28 -1.65 -21.42 12.39
C ASN A 28 -1.79 -19.90 12.27
N PRO A 29 -0.77 -19.16 11.80
CA PRO A 29 -1.07 -17.96 11.05
C PRO A 29 -1.59 -18.42 9.69
N THR A 30 -2.84 -18.88 9.61
CA THR A 30 -3.65 -18.54 8.44
C THR A 30 -4.07 -17.08 8.57
N LYS A 31 -3.10 -16.19 8.83
CA LYS A 31 -3.19 -14.85 8.29
C LYS A 31 -3.09 -15.09 6.81
N ASN A 32 -4.20 -14.86 6.12
CA ASN A 32 -4.13 -14.63 4.71
C ASN A 32 -3.17 -13.44 4.57
N ASP A 33 -1.90 -13.70 4.22
CA ASP A 33 -0.90 -12.64 3.98
C ASP A 33 -1.26 -11.87 2.69
N GLU A 34 -2.44 -12.15 2.11
CA GLU A 34 -3.02 -11.45 0.99
C GLU A 34 -3.44 -10.03 1.38
N ILE A 35 -2.84 -9.05 0.71
CA ILE A 35 -3.17 -7.64 0.80
C ILE A 35 -3.71 -7.21 -0.56
N ASN A 36 -4.90 -6.61 -0.54
CA ASN A 36 -5.46 -5.95 -1.71
C ASN A 36 -4.85 -4.57 -1.85
N ILE A 37 -4.37 -4.27 -3.05
CA ILE A 37 -3.97 -2.94 -3.45
C ILE A 37 -4.89 -2.47 -4.55
N TYR A 38 -5.47 -1.31 -4.30
CA TYR A 38 -6.27 -0.61 -5.28
C TYR A 38 -5.35 0.26 -6.10
N PHE A 39 -5.55 0.25 -7.41
CA PHE A 39 -4.81 1.11 -8.31
C PHE A 39 -5.74 2.04 -9.05
N PHE A 40 -5.24 3.24 -9.33
CA PHE A 40 -5.84 4.19 -10.23
C PHE A 40 -4.75 4.69 -11.17
N GLN A 41 -4.98 4.51 -12.47
CA GLN A 41 -4.11 5.00 -13.52
C GLN A 41 -4.85 6.06 -14.32
N LYS A 42 -4.24 7.23 -14.47
CA LYS A 42 -4.68 8.27 -15.41
C LYS A 42 -3.47 8.73 -16.18
N ASP A 43 -3.63 8.86 -17.49
CA ASP A 43 -2.50 9.09 -18.39
C ASP A 43 -1.42 8.00 -18.21
N ASN A 44 -0.15 8.41 -18.13
CA ASN A 44 0.99 7.54 -17.88
C ASN A 44 1.39 7.52 -16.40
N ILE A 45 0.44 7.80 -15.48
CA ILE A 45 0.70 7.89 -14.04
C ILE A 45 -0.13 6.82 -13.33
N LEU A 46 0.53 5.92 -12.62
CA LEU A 46 -0.09 4.90 -11.79
C LEU A 46 -0.07 5.35 -10.32
N THR A 47 -1.17 5.16 -9.61
CA THR A 47 -1.29 5.47 -8.19
C THR A 47 -1.80 4.25 -7.44
N LEU A 48 -1.16 3.90 -6.32
CA LEU A 48 -1.47 2.75 -5.49
C LEU A 48 -2.03 3.19 -4.14
N HIS A 49 -3.09 2.50 -3.70
CA HIS A 49 -3.94 2.90 -2.59
C HIS A 49 -4.35 1.71 -1.72
N ALA A 50 -4.64 1.98 -0.45
CA ALA A 50 -5.19 0.99 0.49
C ALA A 50 -6.68 0.70 0.26
N ASN A 51 -7.43 1.66 -0.27
CA ASN A 51 -8.87 1.59 -0.55
C ASN A 51 -9.15 2.00 -2.00
N SER A 52 -10.36 1.72 -2.51
CA SER A 52 -10.75 2.21 -3.83
C SER A 52 -10.77 3.74 -3.86
N VAL A 53 -10.44 4.34 -5.00
CA VAL A 53 -10.56 5.79 -5.20
C VAL A 53 -12.02 6.24 -5.06
N ASP A 54 -12.99 5.38 -5.36
CA ASP A 54 -14.42 5.65 -5.15
C ASP A 54 -14.81 5.89 -3.68
N GLU A 55 -13.96 5.47 -2.74
CA GLU A 55 -14.18 5.62 -1.29
C GLU A 55 -13.58 6.91 -0.72
N TYR A 56 -12.80 7.65 -1.53
CA TYR A 56 -12.15 8.88 -1.10
C TYR A 56 -13.12 10.05 -1.00
N SER A 57 -12.87 10.92 -0.02
CA SER A 57 -13.61 12.17 0.12
C SER A 57 -13.32 13.12 -1.05
N GLU A 58 -14.22 14.07 -1.30
CA GLU A 58 -14.05 15.07 -2.36
C GLU A 58 -12.72 15.85 -2.25
N LYS A 59 -12.23 16.06 -1.02
CA LYS A 59 -10.95 16.75 -0.78
C LYS A 59 -9.75 15.89 -1.18
N GLU A 60 -9.82 14.59 -0.92
CA GLU A 60 -8.79 13.63 -1.30
C GLU A 60 -8.74 13.46 -2.82
N ILE A 61 -9.90 13.34 -3.47
CA ILE A 61 -10.01 13.30 -4.93
C ILE A 61 -9.39 14.54 -5.56
N LYS A 62 -9.74 15.75 -5.09
CA LYS A 62 -9.15 17.00 -5.60
C LYS A 62 -7.64 17.06 -5.41
N LEU A 63 -7.13 16.52 -4.30
CA LEU A 63 -5.69 16.45 -4.05
C LEU A 63 -5.01 15.46 -5.01
N LEU A 64 -5.61 14.29 -5.21
CA LEU A 64 -5.12 13.27 -6.15
C LEU A 64 -5.08 13.81 -7.58
N GLU A 65 -6.15 14.48 -8.03
CA GLU A 65 -6.22 15.12 -9.35
C GLU A 65 -5.13 16.17 -9.50
N ALA A 66 -4.95 17.06 -8.52
CA ALA A 66 -3.90 18.08 -8.56
C ALA A 66 -2.48 17.48 -8.62
N ILE A 67 -2.24 16.34 -7.96
CA ILE A 67 -0.97 15.61 -8.04
C ILE A 67 -0.74 15.06 -9.44
N ILE A 68 -1.75 14.41 -10.02
CA ILE A 68 -1.68 13.81 -11.36
C ILE A 68 -1.49 14.91 -12.41
N GLU A 69 -2.27 15.99 -12.34
CA GLU A 69 -2.17 17.14 -13.23
C GLU A 69 -0.79 17.80 -13.17
N ALA A 70 -0.18 17.89 -11.98
CA ALA A 70 1.16 18.46 -11.85
C ALA A 70 2.22 17.69 -12.65
N ILE A 71 2.07 16.38 -12.83
CA ILE A 71 3.03 15.53 -13.55
C ILE A 71 2.87 15.66 -15.08
N HIS A 72 1.76 16.18 -15.58
CA HIS A 72 1.44 16.34 -17.01
C HIS A 72 1.54 15.01 -17.78
N GLY A 73 0.40 14.34 -17.94
CA GLY A 73 0.29 13.13 -18.74
C GLY A 73 -0.35 13.38 -20.11
N PRO A 74 -0.18 12.46 -21.07
CA PRO A 74 -1.00 12.47 -22.28
C PRO A 74 -2.45 12.26 -21.86
N ASN A 75 -3.35 13.22 -22.11
CA ASN A 75 -4.78 13.20 -21.75
C ASN A 75 -5.49 11.88 -22.16
N GLN A 76 -5.28 10.81 -21.41
CA GLN A 76 -5.82 9.48 -21.66
C GLN A 76 -6.88 9.18 -20.59
N SER A 77 -7.76 8.26 -20.93
CA SER A 77 -8.82 7.84 -20.02
C SER A 77 -8.24 7.22 -18.74
N ALA A 78 -8.87 7.51 -17.61
CA ALA A 78 -8.54 6.87 -16.35
C ALA A 78 -9.01 5.40 -16.34
N SER A 79 -8.28 4.56 -15.63
CA SER A 79 -8.64 3.18 -15.32
C SER A 79 -8.35 2.88 -13.85
N GLN A 80 -9.09 1.96 -13.26
CA GLN A 80 -8.91 1.56 -11.87
C GLN A 80 -9.17 0.07 -11.68
N GLY A 81 -8.68 -0.49 -10.58
CA GLY A 81 -8.90 -1.88 -10.24
C GLY A 81 -8.23 -2.28 -8.94
N VAL A 82 -8.20 -3.58 -8.70
CA VAL A 82 -7.60 -4.18 -7.50
C VAL A 82 -6.67 -5.32 -7.91
N VAL A 83 -5.54 -5.42 -7.22
CA VAL A 83 -4.59 -6.53 -7.31
C VAL A 83 -4.40 -7.09 -5.91
N THR A 84 -4.46 -8.40 -5.78
CA THR A 84 -4.18 -9.11 -4.53
C THR A 84 -2.73 -9.59 -4.56
N SER A 85 -1.94 -9.23 -3.55
CA SER A 85 -0.55 -9.72 -3.38
C SER A 85 -0.40 -10.48 -2.10
N SER A 86 0.60 -11.35 -2.00
CA SER A 86 0.97 -11.98 -0.73
C SER A 86 2.47 -11.90 -0.48
N SER A 87 2.90 -12.17 0.75
CA SER A 87 4.33 -12.30 1.10
C SER A 87 5.09 -13.33 0.23
N ARG A 88 4.38 -14.29 -0.40
CA ARG A 88 4.94 -15.34 -1.25
C ARG A 88 4.98 -14.96 -2.73
N GLU A 89 4.12 -14.02 -3.13
CA GLU A 89 3.99 -13.50 -4.49
C GLU A 89 3.96 -11.97 -4.40
N PRO A 90 5.15 -11.34 -4.28
CA PRO A 90 5.27 -9.88 -4.26
C PRO A 90 4.84 -9.29 -5.61
N PHE A 91 4.47 -8.01 -5.61
CA PHE A 91 3.96 -7.35 -6.80
C PHE A 91 4.93 -7.38 -7.97
N ASN A 92 4.40 -7.73 -9.14
CA ASN A 92 5.03 -7.42 -10.41
C ASN A 92 4.27 -6.24 -11.05
N THR A 93 4.99 -5.32 -11.70
CA THR A 93 4.37 -4.26 -12.51
C THR A 93 3.44 -4.80 -13.60
N LYS A 94 3.63 -6.06 -14.01
CA LYS A 94 2.76 -6.77 -14.97
C LYS A 94 1.38 -7.14 -14.42
N ASP A 95 1.22 -7.21 -13.10
CA ASP A 95 -0.05 -7.57 -12.45
C ASP A 95 -1.06 -6.43 -12.58
N PHE A 96 -0.55 -5.21 -12.59
CA PHE A 96 -1.30 -4.07 -13.05
C PHE A 96 -1.28 -4.15 -14.59
N LYS A 97 -2.46 -4.18 -15.24
CA LYS A 97 -2.59 -4.12 -16.72
C LYS A 97 -2.21 -2.73 -17.24
N VAL A 98 -1.02 -2.31 -16.89
CA VAL A 98 -0.55 -0.95 -17.01
C VAL A 98 0.20 -0.82 -18.31
N SER A 99 0.04 0.34 -18.95
CA SER A 99 0.76 0.68 -20.17
C SER A 99 2.27 0.52 -19.97
N SER A 100 2.99 0.09 -21.01
CA SER A 100 4.46 -0.02 -20.99
C SER A 100 5.16 1.32 -20.74
N ASP A 101 4.46 2.43 -20.94
CA ASP A 101 5.03 3.78 -21.01
C ASP A 101 4.73 4.62 -19.76
N LEU A 102 4.77 4.01 -18.57
CA LEU A 102 4.59 4.73 -17.32
C LEU A 102 5.68 5.79 -17.12
N LYS A 103 5.22 7.00 -16.80
CA LYS A 103 6.06 8.14 -16.42
C LYS A 103 6.38 8.12 -14.92
N ALA A 104 5.43 7.68 -14.10
CA ALA A 104 5.60 7.58 -12.67
C ALA A 104 4.61 6.59 -12.06
N THR A 105 5.03 5.96 -10.96
CA THR A 105 4.14 5.22 -10.07
C THR A 105 4.25 5.79 -8.66
N LEU A 106 3.12 6.26 -8.13
CA LEU A 106 2.98 6.87 -6.82
C LEU A 106 2.32 5.88 -5.86
N VAL A 107 2.77 5.87 -4.62
CA VAL A 107 2.26 4.97 -3.58
C VAL A 107 1.77 5.80 -2.40
N PHE A 108 0.47 5.70 -2.09
CA PHE A 108 -0.20 6.44 -1.02
C PHE A 108 -0.66 5.53 0.14
N CYS A 109 -0.09 4.32 0.25
CA CYS A 109 -0.36 3.39 1.35
C CYS A 109 0.91 2.77 1.89
N GLU A 110 0.87 2.31 3.14
CA GLU A 110 1.99 1.62 3.76
C GLU A 110 2.12 0.21 3.21
N LEU A 111 3.28 -0.08 2.62
CA LEU A 111 3.54 -1.35 1.96
C LEU A 111 4.87 -1.88 2.48
N ASN A 112 4.79 -2.62 3.58
CA ASN A 112 5.95 -3.19 4.26
C ASN A 112 6.61 -4.28 3.39
N ASN A 113 7.59 -3.87 2.57
CA ASN A 113 8.52 -4.73 1.81
C ASN A 113 7.94 -5.45 0.58
N LEU A 114 6.85 -4.96 -0.02
CA LEU A 114 6.21 -5.62 -1.16
C LEU A 114 6.74 -5.20 -2.55
N PHE A 115 7.74 -4.30 -2.59
CA PHE A 115 8.11 -3.57 -3.80
C PHE A 115 9.64 -3.44 -4.01
N ASP A 116 10.40 -4.47 -3.64
CA ASP A 116 11.83 -4.48 -3.92
C ASP A 116 12.10 -4.43 -5.42
N GLY A 117 12.88 -3.42 -5.87
CA GLY A 117 13.39 -3.31 -7.23
C GLY A 117 12.54 -2.50 -8.22
N LEU A 118 11.57 -1.71 -7.75
CA LEU A 118 10.72 -0.86 -8.59
C LEU A 118 10.87 0.63 -8.21
N ASP A 119 10.93 1.49 -9.23
CA ASP A 119 11.10 2.95 -9.08
C ASP A 119 9.78 3.62 -8.63
N PHE A 120 9.44 3.43 -7.37
CA PHE A 120 8.24 4.03 -6.77
C PHE A 120 8.51 5.32 -6.02
N ILE A 121 7.60 6.28 -6.20
CA ILE A 121 7.54 7.47 -5.38
C ILE A 121 6.60 7.18 -4.23
N VAL A 122 7.18 6.78 -3.10
CA VAL A 122 6.44 6.57 -1.86
C VAL A 122 6.07 7.93 -1.25
N SER A 123 4.79 8.06 -0.88
CA SER A 123 4.18 9.24 -0.31
C SER A 123 3.35 8.87 0.93
N PRO A 124 3.16 9.81 1.88
CA PRO A 124 2.11 9.69 2.89
C PRO A 124 0.73 9.55 2.26
N THR A 125 -0.25 9.09 3.04
CA THR A 125 -1.64 8.96 2.58
C THR A 125 -2.23 10.32 2.17
N LEU A 126 -3.28 10.30 1.33
CA LEU A 126 -3.97 11.54 0.95
C LEU A 126 -4.57 12.24 2.18
N GLU A 127 -5.16 11.47 3.10
CA GLU A 127 -5.70 11.95 4.37
C GLU A 127 -4.63 12.64 5.24
N ASP A 128 -3.46 12.02 5.38
CA ASP A 128 -2.34 12.59 6.15
C ASP A 128 -1.87 13.91 5.53
N MET A 129 -1.78 13.97 4.20
CA MET A 129 -1.37 15.18 3.49
C MET A 129 -2.41 16.31 3.60
N LEU A 130 -3.70 15.98 3.71
CA LEU A 130 -4.75 16.97 3.98
C LEU A 130 -4.69 17.47 5.42
N SER A 131 -4.38 16.58 6.37
CA SER A 131 -4.28 16.89 7.79
C SER A 131 -3.01 17.69 8.12
N ASN A 132 -1.89 17.39 7.45
CA ASN A 132 -0.61 18.07 7.61
C ASN A 132 -0.03 18.47 6.24
N PRO A 133 -0.23 19.74 5.80
CA PRO A 133 0.26 20.23 4.52
C PRO A 133 1.78 20.16 4.32
N ASP A 134 2.57 20.11 5.39
CA ASP A 134 4.03 20.01 5.28
C ASP A 134 4.48 18.69 4.66
N LEU A 135 3.66 17.63 4.79
CA LEU A 135 3.94 16.30 4.22
C LEU A 135 3.96 16.31 2.69
N LYS A 136 3.33 17.31 2.04
CA LYS A 136 3.33 17.45 0.58
C LYS A 136 4.69 17.87 0.03
N LYS A 137 5.54 18.52 0.83
CA LYS A 137 6.80 19.13 0.36
C LYS A 137 7.78 18.09 -0.20
N ASP A 138 7.86 16.93 0.45
CA ASP A 138 8.72 15.83 0.01
C ASP A 138 8.24 15.25 -1.33
N LEU A 139 6.94 14.93 -1.41
CA LEU A 139 6.33 14.45 -2.65
C LEU A 139 6.56 15.47 -3.79
N TRP A 140 6.33 16.76 -3.57
CA TRP A 140 6.48 17.78 -4.62
C TRP A 140 7.92 17.89 -5.10
N SER A 141 8.89 17.70 -4.21
CA SER A 141 10.31 17.70 -4.58
C SER A 141 10.67 16.50 -5.47
N LYS A 142 10.04 15.35 -5.24
CA LYS A 142 10.17 14.14 -6.09
C LYS A 142 9.42 14.27 -7.42
N LEU A 143 8.32 15.03 -7.46
CA LEU A 143 7.55 15.27 -8.68
C LEU A 143 8.22 16.27 -9.63
N LYS A 144 8.95 17.28 -9.11
CA LYS A 144 9.58 18.35 -9.92
C LYS A 144 10.31 17.87 -11.18
N PRO A 145 11.18 16.85 -11.16
CA PRO A 145 11.87 16.37 -12.36
C PRO A 145 10.91 15.80 -13.42
N LEU A 146 9.74 15.31 -13.01
CA LEU A 146 8.73 14.72 -13.89
C LEU A 146 7.84 15.77 -14.54
N GLN A 147 7.82 17.00 -14.04
CA GLN A 147 7.01 18.10 -14.58
C GLN A 147 7.58 18.66 -15.90
N SER A 148 8.77 18.23 -16.32
CA SER A 148 9.41 18.69 -17.55
C SER A 148 9.29 17.69 -18.69
N THR A 149 8.35 17.96 -19.61
CA THR A 149 8.45 17.91 -21.10
C THR A 149 7.05 17.96 -21.66
#